data_AF-W1XN23-F1
#
_entry.id   AF-W1XN23-F1
#
_cell.length_a   1.000
_cell.length_b   1.000
_cell.length_c   1.000
_cell.angle_alpha   90.00
_cell.angle_beta   90.00
_cell.angle_gamma   90.00
#
_symmetry.space_group_name_H-M   'P 1'
#
loop_
_entity.id
_entity.type
_entity.pdbx_description
1 polymer ?
#
loop_
_entity_poly.entity_id
_entity_poly.type
_entity_poly.pdbx_seq_one_letter_code
_entity_poly.pdbx_strand_id
1 'polypeptide(L)'
;PLFSHSKKRIFLNDAGKYYLGIVKETLNKLERDTNTIMTWQPTVQVIELAVNPTFSTHWLIPNLHEFTKLHPDIIVNIHSLANNGDF
;
A
#
# COMPACT_ATOMS: atom_id res chain seq x y z
N PRO A 1 27.90 29.46 11.73
CA PRO A 1 27.93 29.56 10.25
C PRO A 1 28.26 28.18 9.65
N LEU A 2 27.59 27.74 8.59
CA LEU A 2 27.83 26.43 7.94
C LEU A 2 28.64 26.54 6.64
N PHE A 3 28.80 27.77 6.15
CA PHE A 3 29.47 28.08 4.91
C PHE A 3 30.66 28.97 5.19
N SER A 4 31.76 28.73 4.48
CA SER A 4 32.93 29.61 4.42
C SER A 4 33.07 30.20 3.02
N HIS A 5 33.55 31.44 2.97
CA HIS A 5 33.78 32.16 1.72
C HIS A 5 35.29 32.18 1.43
N SER A 6 35.69 31.73 0.24
CA SER A 6 37.06 31.93 -0.25
C SER A 6 37.00 32.59 -1.62
N LYS A 7 37.43 33.86 -1.67
CA LYS A 7 37.29 34.74 -2.84
C LYS A 7 35.84 34.80 -3.33
N LYS A 8 35.57 34.35 -4.55
CA LYS A 8 34.24 34.31 -5.20
C LYS A 8 33.52 32.95 -5.07
N ARG A 9 33.95 32.07 -4.15
CA ARG A 9 33.39 30.72 -3.99
C ARG A 9 32.94 30.47 -2.56
N ILE A 10 31.82 29.76 -2.43
CA ILE A 10 31.22 29.33 -1.16
C ILE A 10 31.47 27.84 -1.00
N PHE A 11 31.95 27.43 0.17
CA PHE A 11 32.16 26.04 0.53
C PHE A 11 31.48 25.73 1.85
N LEU A 12 31.15 24.46 2.08
CA LEU A 12 30.80 24.01 3.42
C LEU A 12 32.05 24.04 4.29
N ASN A 13 31.95 24.70 5.44
CA ASN A 13 32.94 24.54 6.49
C ASN A 13 32.72 23.19 7.19
N ASP A 14 33.57 22.85 8.17
CA ASP A 14 33.51 21.52 8.78
C ASP A 14 32.19 21.28 9.52
N ALA A 15 31.61 22.31 10.15
CA ALA A 15 30.27 22.24 10.72
C ALA A 15 29.19 22.02 9.65
N GLY A 16 29.32 22.65 8.48
CA GLY A 16 28.43 22.45 7.33
C GLY A 16 28.51 21.05 6.73
N LYS A 17 29.70 20.47 6.65
CA LYS A 17 29.88 19.08 6.19
C LYS A 17 29.27 18.08 7.17
N TYR A 18 29.47 18.30 8.47
CA TYR A 18 28.87 17.49 9.52
C TYR A 18 27.34 17.56 9.47
N TYR A 19 26.78 18.77 9.40
CA TYR A 19 25.34 18.99 9.29
C TYR A 19 24.74 18.39 8.02
N LEU A 20 25.44 18.48 6.88
CA LEU A 20 25.03 17.86 5.63
C LEU A 20 24.86 16.34 5.76
N GLY A 21 25.75 15.67 6.50
CA GLY A 21 25.64 14.23 6.77
C GLY A 21 24.34 13.89 7.50
N ILE A 22 24.06 14.60 8.59
CA ILE A 22 22.84 14.41 9.40
C ILE A 22 21.57 14.66 8.58
N VAL A 23 21.54 15.75 7.83
CA VAL A 23 20.36 16.12 7.01
C VAL A 23 20.12 15.10 5.91
N LYS A 24 21.18 14.64 5.22
CA LYS A 24 21.06 13.59 4.19
C LYS A 24 20.50 12.30 4.78
N GLU A 25 21.02 11.86 5.91
CA GLU A 25 20.54 10.65 6.57
C GLU A 25 19.07 10.76 6.94
N THR A 26 18.68 11.90 7.53
CA THR A 26 17.30 12.18 7.95
C THR A 26 16.34 12.20 6.76
N LEU A 27 16.71 12.86 5.66
CA LEU A 27 15.89 12.91 4.45
C LEU A 27 15.74 11.52 3.81
N ASN A 28 16.84 10.76 3.71
CA ASN A 28 16.80 9.40 3.18
C ASN A 28 15.92 8.48 4.05
N LYS A 29 15.95 8.67 5.38
CA LYS A 29 15.08 7.93 6.29
C LYS A 29 13.61 8.30 6.04
N LEU A 30 13.31 9.59 5.95
CA LEU A 30 11.95 10.07 5.70
C LEU A 30 11.41 9.55 4.36
N GLU A 31 12.21 9.57 3.30
CA GLU A 31 11.86 8.99 2.00
C GLU A 31 11.55 7.49 2.10
N ARG A 32 12.36 6.72 2.83
CA ARG A 32 12.10 5.29 3.05
C ARG A 32 10.84 5.05 3.87
N ASP A 33 10.62 5.82 4.92
CA ASP A 33 9.45 5.70 5.79
C ASP A 33 8.17 6.04 5.01
N THR A 34 8.19 7.11 4.22
CA THR A 34 7.08 7.47 3.31
C THR A 34 6.84 6.39 2.27
N ASN A 35 7.88 5.89 1.58
CA ASN A 35 7.73 4.79 0.62
C ASN A 35 7.19 3.51 1.27
N THR A 36 7.63 3.21 2.50
CA THR A 36 7.12 2.07 3.26
C THR A 36 5.63 2.23 3.51
N ILE A 37 5.17 3.40 3.95
CA ILE A 37 3.74 3.68 4.17
C ILE A 37 2.95 3.67 2.86
N MET A 38 3.50 4.22 1.77
CA MET A 38 2.85 4.22 0.45
C MET A 38 2.74 2.81 -0.15
N THR A 39 3.72 1.93 0.15
CA THR A 39 3.70 0.51 -0.23
C THR A 39 2.88 -0.32 0.75
N TRP A 40 2.71 0.16 1.98
CA TRP A 40 1.80 -0.40 2.98
C TRP A 40 0.36 -0.08 2.57
N GLN A 41 -0.11 -0.78 1.55
CA GLN A 41 -1.54 -1.00 1.40
C GLN A 41 -1.95 -1.92 2.55
N PRO A 42 -2.97 -1.56 3.37
CA PRO A 42 -3.62 -2.58 4.17
C PRO A 42 -3.97 -3.69 3.20
N THR A 43 -3.48 -4.90 3.46
CA THR A 43 -3.66 -6.07 2.60
C THR A 43 -5.13 -6.47 2.68
N VAL A 44 -5.99 -5.65 2.08
CA VAL A 44 -7.36 -5.96 1.83
C VAL A 44 -7.31 -6.81 0.56
N GLN A 45 -7.29 -8.12 0.75
CA GLN A 45 -7.32 -9.05 -0.37
C GLN A 45 -8.73 -9.03 -0.94
N VAL A 46 -8.87 -8.54 -2.17
CA VAL A 46 -10.16 -8.54 -2.87
C VAL A 46 -10.22 -9.78 -3.75
N ILE A 47 -11.25 -10.60 -3.57
CA ILE A 47 -11.57 -11.74 -4.41
C ILE A 47 -12.79 -11.39 -5.24
N GLU A 48 -12.65 -11.41 -6.56
CA GLU A 48 -13.74 -11.22 -7.51
C GLU A 48 -14.26 -12.60 -7.95
N LEU A 49 -15.54 -12.88 -7.68
CA LEU A 49 -16.19 -14.15 -8.02
C LEU A 49 -17.34 -13.90 -8.99
N ALA A 50 -17.29 -14.50 -10.17
CA ALA A 50 -18.43 -14.56 -11.08
C ALA A 50 -19.12 -15.92 -10.94
N VAL A 51 -20.37 -15.94 -10.49
CA VAL A 51 -21.10 -17.16 -10.11
C VAL A 51 -22.56 -17.11 -10.55
N ASN A 52 -23.18 -18.26 -10.78
CA ASN A 52 -24.60 -18.29 -11.14
C ASN A 52 -25.50 -18.02 -9.90
N PRO A 53 -26.75 -17.54 -10.09
CA PRO A 53 -27.63 -17.20 -8.97
C PRO A 53 -27.93 -18.38 -8.03
N THR A 54 -28.08 -19.59 -8.57
CA THR A 54 -28.43 -20.78 -7.78
C THR A 54 -27.32 -21.17 -6.82
N PHE A 55 -26.06 -21.20 -7.29
CA PHE A 55 -24.88 -21.49 -6.47
C PHE A 55 -24.65 -20.39 -5.44
N SER A 56 -24.83 -19.13 -5.83
CA SER A 56 -24.72 -17.97 -4.93
C SER A 56 -25.59 -18.14 -3.69
N THR A 57 -26.89 -18.41 -3.88
CA THR A 57 -27.86 -18.42 -2.79
C THR A 57 -27.82 -19.72 -1.98
N HIS A 58 -27.70 -20.88 -2.64
CA HIS A 58 -27.84 -22.17 -1.95
C HIS A 58 -26.55 -22.67 -1.30
N TRP A 59 -25.38 -22.19 -1.74
CA TRP A 59 -24.11 -22.66 -1.22
C TRP A 59 -23.13 -21.53 -0.89
N LEU A 60 -22.92 -20.56 -1.78
CA LEU A 60 -21.86 -19.58 -1.59
C LEU A 60 -22.13 -18.65 -0.40
N ILE A 61 -23.29 -17.98 -0.35
CA ILE A 61 -23.66 -17.07 0.75
C ILE A 61 -23.59 -17.75 2.14
N PRO A 62 -24.17 -18.94 2.36
CA PRO A 62 -24.09 -19.57 3.68
C PRO A 62 -22.65 -19.97 4.08
N ASN A 63 -21.82 -20.41 3.13
CA ASN A 63 -20.41 -20.72 3.42
C ASN A 63 -19.53 -19.47 3.56
N LEU A 64 -19.91 -18.37 2.90
CA LEU A 64 -19.20 -17.09 2.95
C LEU A 64 -19.26 -16.47 4.34
N HIS A 65 -20.34 -16.69 5.09
CA HIS A 65 -20.50 -16.16 6.44
C HIS A 65 -19.43 -16.66 7.41
N GLU A 66 -19.07 -17.94 7.34
CA GLU A 66 -17.99 -18.49 8.18
C GLU A 66 -16.61 -18.10 7.62
N PHE A 67 -16.47 -18.01 6.30
CA PHE A 67 -15.23 -17.54 5.67
C PHE A 67 -14.88 -16.10 6.06
N THR A 68 -15.84 -15.17 6.03
CA THR A 68 -15.60 -13.75 6.38
C THR A 68 -15.31 -13.56 7.87
N LYS A 69 -15.81 -14.45 8.74
CA LYS A 69 -15.42 -14.46 10.16
C LYS A 69 -13.97 -14.90 10.37
N LEU A 70 -13.51 -15.89 9.61
CA LEU A 70 -12.15 -16.42 9.70
C LEU A 70 -11.12 -15.51 8.99
N HIS A 71 -11.56 -14.77 7.97
CA HIS A 71 -10.73 -13.91 7.14
C HIS A 71 -11.35 -12.49 6.98
N PRO A 72 -11.36 -11.67 8.04
CA PRO A 72 -11.98 -10.34 8.01
C PRO A 72 -11.23 -9.31 7.13
N ASP A 73 -10.00 -9.63 6.74
CA ASP A 73 -9.15 -8.85 5.84
C ASP A 73 -9.45 -9.10 4.35
N ILE A 74 -10.30 -10.08 4.03
CA ILE A 74 -10.64 -10.44 2.66
C ILE A 74 -12.02 -9.89 2.30
N ILE A 75 -12.09 -9.08 1.25
CA ILE A 75 -13.35 -8.62 0.66
C ILE A 75 -13.70 -9.53 -0.50
N VAL A 76 -14.89 -10.13 -0.48
CA VAL A 76 -15.38 -10.96 -1.57
C VAL A 76 -16.45 -10.19 -2.35
N ASN A 77 -16.14 -9.85 -3.59
CA ASN A 77 -17.07 -9.22 -4.52
C ASN A 77 -17.69 -10.30 -5.40
N ILE A 78 -19.03 -10.36 -5.41
CA ILE A 78 -19.78 -11.40 -6.12
C ILE A 78 -20.54 -10.78 -7.27
N HIS A 79 -20.29 -11.28 -8.47
CA HIS A 79 -20.98 -10.91 -9.69
C HIS A 79 -21.84 -12.08 -10.18
N SER A 80 -23.07 -11.78 -10.59
CA SER A 80 -23.94 -12.79 -11.19
C SER A 80 -23.51 -13.04 -12.63
N LEU A 81 -23.20 -14.30 -12.94
CA LEU A 81 -23.21 -14.78 -14.32
C LEU A 81 -24.68 -14.85 -14.75
N ALA A 82 -25.21 -13.72 -15.23
CA ALA A 82 -26.48 -13.69 -15.93
C ALA A 82 -26.30 -14.47 -17.23
N ASN A 83 -26.59 -15.77 -17.17
CA ASN A 83 -26.56 -16.59 -18.36
C ASN A 83 -27.75 -16.21 -19.25
N ASN A 84 -27.49 -15.42 -20.29
CA ASN A 84 -28.45 -15.11 -21.35
C ASN A 84 -28.51 -16.22 -22.42
N GLY A 85 -28.00 -17.43 -22.16
CA GLY A 85 -28.06 -18.53 -23.12
C GLY A 85 -28.08 -19.90 -22.45
N ASP A 86 -29.10 -20.69 -22.80
CA ASP A 86 -29.02 -22.14 -22.98
C ASP A 86 -29.61 -23.05 -21.86
N PHE A 87 -30.82 -23.53 -22.23
CA PHE A 87 -31.62 -24.73 -21.87
C PHE A 87 -32.23 -24.89 -20.46
#